data_AF-A0A958LZF8-F1
#
_entry.id   AF-A0A958LZF8-F1
#
_cell.length_a   1.000
_cell.length_b   1.000
_cell.length_c   1.000
_cell.angle_alpha   90.00
_cell.angle_beta   90.00
_cell.angle_gamma   90.00
#
_symmetry.space_group_name_H-M   'P 1'
#
loop_
_entity.id
_entity.type
_entity.pdbx_description
1 polymer ?
#
loop_
_entity_poly.entity_id
_entity_poly.type
_entity_poly.pdbx_seq_one_letter_code
_entity_poly.pdbx_strand_id
1 'polypeptide(L)'
;DAVGEVLNLIVTLEQMGESVVETKDEREMVQKIIDYLLAIEYWDDDDNGIWEENLEVHASSIGSCVAALKKANEVEWLDVPDVAIERGEQALRALLPRESVTKFCDLALLTLIYPFAVTTEEETKEILKNVEYHLVKERGVIRYKLDRYYNNNIDGFSEEAEWCFGLAWLAIIYAERGDKEKAYYYLRRTRKAVTPDGKVPELYFSNTDKPNENTPLGWAESMYVVALQKVKELENK
;
A
#
# COMPACT_ATOMS: atom_id res chain seq x y z
N ASP A 1 -7.78 -2.45 6.59
CA ASP A 1 -7.00 -1.35 5.94
C ASP A 1 -7.77 -0.04 5.75
N ALA A 2 -8.91 -0.02 5.04
CA ALA A 2 -9.55 1.22 4.55
C ALA A 2 -9.93 2.22 5.66
N VAL A 3 -10.40 1.72 6.81
CA VAL A 3 -10.73 2.57 7.97
C VAL A 3 -9.48 3.27 8.53
N GLY A 4 -8.36 2.54 8.60
CA GLY A 4 -7.06 3.09 8.96
C GLY A 4 -6.59 4.15 7.96
N GLU A 5 -6.80 3.93 6.66
CA GLU A 5 -6.42 4.91 5.63
C GLU A 5 -7.21 6.21 5.73
N VAL A 6 -8.52 6.12 5.97
CA VAL A 6 -9.38 7.29 6.18
C VAL A 6 -8.92 8.09 7.40
N LEU A 7 -8.68 7.41 8.53
CA LEU A 7 -8.16 8.07 9.73
C LEU A 7 -6.79 8.73 9.46
N ASN A 8 -5.89 8.01 8.79
CA ASN A 8 -4.56 8.52 8.44
C ASN A 8 -4.65 9.78 7.57
N LEU A 9 -5.56 9.84 6.60
CA LEU A 9 -5.76 11.03 5.76
C LEU A 9 -6.31 12.21 6.57
N ILE A 10 -7.38 12.00 7.36
CA ILE A 10 -7.99 13.06 8.19
C ILE A 10 -6.94 13.65 9.12
N VAL A 11 -6.20 12.80 9.83
CA VAL A 11 -5.17 13.23 10.78
C VAL A 11 -3.99 13.90 10.08
N THR A 12 -3.59 13.42 8.90
CA THR A 12 -2.52 14.08 8.13
C THR A 12 -2.93 15.51 7.76
N LEU A 13 -4.18 15.72 7.34
CA LEU A 13 -4.70 17.06 7.04
C LEU A 13 -4.77 17.95 8.29
N GLU A 14 -5.18 17.41 9.44
CA GLU A 14 -5.13 18.11 10.72
C GLU A 14 -3.70 18.58 11.06
N GLN A 15 -2.71 17.68 10.97
CA GLN A 15 -1.30 17.98 11.25
C GLN A 15 -0.69 19.00 10.28
N MET A 16 -1.20 19.06 9.04
CA MET A 16 -0.80 20.05 8.04
C MET A 16 -1.44 21.43 8.28
N GLY A 17 -2.38 21.56 9.23
CA GLY A 17 -3.15 22.78 9.44
C GLY A 17 -4.26 22.99 8.39
N GLU A 18 -4.58 21.96 7.62
CA GLU A 18 -5.59 21.95 6.55
C GLU A 18 -6.77 21.04 6.94
N SER A 19 -7.20 21.13 8.20
CA SER A 19 -8.21 20.26 8.78
C SER A 19 -9.53 20.32 8.00
N VAL A 20 -10.14 19.14 7.82
CA VAL A 20 -11.49 18.96 7.28
C VAL A 20 -12.53 18.70 8.39
N VAL A 21 -12.11 18.79 9.66
CA VAL A 21 -12.93 18.50 10.84
C VAL A 21 -13.21 19.82 11.57
N GLU A 22 -14.37 20.41 11.31
CA GLU A 22 -14.68 21.78 11.73
C GLU A 22 -15.53 21.82 13.01
N THR A 23 -16.39 20.82 13.21
CA THR A 23 -17.42 20.81 14.24
C THR A 23 -17.12 19.82 15.36
N LYS A 24 -17.78 20.01 16.51
CA LYS A 24 -17.72 19.05 17.62
C LYS A 24 -18.21 17.67 17.21
N ASP A 25 -19.29 17.61 16.43
CA ASP A 25 -19.90 16.37 15.98
C ASP A 25 -18.96 15.59 15.04
N GLU A 26 -18.21 16.29 14.18
CA GLU A 26 -17.19 15.67 13.33
C GLU A 26 -16.00 15.15 14.15
N ARG A 27 -15.55 15.90 15.17
CA ARG A 27 -14.50 15.41 16.10
C ARG A 27 -14.95 14.15 16.82
N GLU A 28 -16.20 14.10 17.29
CA GLU A 28 -16.79 12.90 17.90
C GLU A 28 -16.89 11.74 16.90
N MET A 29 -17.13 12.02 15.61
CA MET A 29 -17.09 11.00 14.56
C MET A 29 -15.70 10.45 14.30
N VAL A 30 -14.66 11.28 14.29
CA VAL A 30 -13.26 10.81 14.16
C VAL A 30 -12.85 9.97 15.37
N GLN A 31 -13.24 10.39 16.58
CA GLN A 31 -12.99 9.57 17.78
C GLN A 31 -13.64 8.17 17.66
N LYS A 32 -14.86 8.08 17.12
CA LYS A 32 -15.52 6.78 16.88
C LYS A 32 -14.77 5.88 15.92
N ILE A 33 -13.98 6.43 14.99
CA ILE A 33 -13.12 5.62 14.11
C ILE A 33 -12.04 4.93 14.95
N ILE A 34 -11.40 5.66 15.87
CA ILE A 34 -10.41 5.10 16.79
C ILE A 34 -11.08 4.05 17.69
N ASP A 35 -12.21 4.41 18.31
CA ASP A 35 -12.95 3.50 19.21
C ASP A 35 -13.36 2.21 18.49
N TYR A 36 -13.75 2.30 17.22
CA TYR A 36 -14.06 1.14 16.39
C TYR A 36 -12.85 0.24 16.15
N LEU A 37 -11.69 0.81 15.76
CA LEU A 37 -10.46 0.04 15.55
C LEU A 37 -10.03 -0.70 16.83
N LEU A 38 -10.22 -0.08 18.00
CA LEU A 38 -9.96 -0.73 19.28
C LEU A 38 -10.99 -1.81 19.61
N ALA A 39 -12.28 -1.55 19.37
CA ALA A 39 -13.36 -2.47 19.69
C ALA A 39 -13.30 -3.77 18.88
N ILE A 40 -12.83 -3.70 17.63
CA ILE A 40 -12.61 -4.90 16.81
C ILE A 40 -11.28 -5.58 17.14
N GLU A 41 -10.39 -4.94 17.91
CA GLU A 41 -9.01 -5.42 18.11
C GLU A 41 -8.29 -5.59 16.76
N TYR A 42 -8.12 -4.50 15.99
CA TYR A 42 -7.58 -4.52 14.61
C TYR A 42 -6.25 -5.26 14.40
N TRP A 43 -5.53 -5.57 15.48
CA TRP A 43 -4.28 -6.32 15.50
C TRP A 43 -4.47 -7.85 15.53
N ASP A 44 -5.70 -8.34 15.72
CA ASP A 44 -6.06 -9.77 15.80
C ASP A 44 -7.31 -10.13 14.97
N ASP A 45 -8.17 -9.15 14.64
CA ASP A 45 -9.35 -9.38 13.79
C ASP A 45 -8.96 -9.75 12.36
N ASP A 46 -9.61 -10.80 11.84
CA ASP A 46 -9.43 -11.18 10.44
C ASP A 46 -10.17 -10.18 9.53
N ASP A 47 -9.48 -9.70 8.49
CA ASP A 47 -10.06 -8.80 7.49
C ASP A 47 -9.80 -9.32 6.07
N ASN A 48 -10.44 -8.72 5.06
CA ASN A 48 -10.34 -9.16 3.67
C ASN A 48 -9.07 -8.66 2.95
N GLY A 49 -8.24 -7.85 3.62
CA GLY A 49 -7.07 -7.18 3.07
C GLY A 49 -7.40 -6.16 2.00
N ILE A 50 -6.36 -5.51 1.47
CA ILE A 50 -6.47 -4.52 0.38
C ILE A 50 -6.99 -5.12 -0.95
N TRP A 51 -7.01 -6.44 -1.03
CA TRP A 51 -7.44 -7.20 -2.20
C TRP A 51 -8.88 -7.70 -2.11
N GLU A 52 -9.57 -7.49 -0.98
CA GLU A 52 -10.95 -7.91 -0.71
C GLU A 52 -11.18 -9.44 -0.85
N GLU A 53 -10.26 -10.23 -0.31
CA GLU A 53 -10.23 -11.70 -0.44
C GLU A 53 -10.43 -12.42 0.91
N ASN A 54 -9.63 -13.44 1.21
CA ASN A 54 -9.80 -14.28 2.41
C ASN A 54 -9.82 -13.44 3.69
N LEU A 55 -10.64 -13.85 4.65
CA LEU A 55 -10.58 -13.35 6.02
C LEU A 55 -9.35 -13.92 6.71
N GLU A 56 -8.34 -13.08 6.89
CA GLU A 56 -7.08 -13.38 7.57
C GLU A 56 -6.55 -12.08 8.21
N VAL A 57 -5.69 -12.20 9.22
CA VAL A 57 -4.92 -11.04 9.70
C VAL A 57 -3.89 -10.62 8.63
N HIS A 58 -4.01 -9.38 8.15
CA HIS A 58 -3.19 -8.81 7.08
C HIS A 58 -2.21 -7.76 7.62
N ALA A 59 -0.92 -7.91 7.28
CA ALA A 59 0.13 -6.98 7.65
C ALA A 59 -0.14 -5.59 7.08
N SER A 60 -0.61 -5.47 5.82
CA SER A 60 -0.95 -4.17 5.21
C SER A 60 -2.09 -3.47 5.96
N SER A 61 -3.09 -4.23 6.42
CA SER A 61 -4.21 -3.71 7.21
C SER A 61 -3.76 -3.21 8.57
N ILE A 62 -2.99 -4.01 9.31
CA ILE A 62 -2.43 -3.61 10.61
C ILE A 62 -1.56 -2.37 10.45
N GLY A 63 -0.67 -2.35 9.45
CA GLY A 63 0.24 -1.24 9.22
C GLY A 63 -0.47 0.08 8.92
N SER A 64 -1.58 0.04 8.17
CA SER A 64 -2.43 1.20 7.94
C SER A 64 -2.98 1.77 9.27
N CYS A 65 -3.53 0.90 10.12
CA CYS A 65 -4.06 1.31 11.42
C CYS A 65 -2.96 1.81 12.37
N VAL A 66 -1.80 1.15 12.44
CA VAL A 66 -0.66 1.59 13.25
C VAL A 66 -0.19 2.98 12.82
N ALA A 67 -0.05 3.23 11.50
CA ALA A 67 0.35 4.52 10.99
C ALA A 67 -0.66 5.62 11.36
N ALA A 68 -1.95 5.33 11.20
CA ALA A 68 -3.02 6.25 11.51
C ALA A 68 -3.07 6.61 13.01
N LEU A 69 -3.01 5.60 13.88
CA LEU A 69 -3.10 5.77 15.33
C LEU A 69 -1.88 6.49 15.90
N LYS A 70 -0.67 6.24 15.35
CA LYS A 70 0.53 6.99 15.74
C LYS A 70 0.39 8.49 15.47
N LYS A 71 -0.07 8.86 14.27
CA LYS A 71 -0.34 10.27 13.96
C LYS A 71 -1.47 10.84 14.81
N ALA A 72 -2.54 10.05 15.04
CA ALA A 72 -3.68 10.47 15.82
C ALA A 72 -3.29 10.79 17.28
N ASN A 73 -2.32 10.05 17.84
CA ASN A 73 -1.79 10.27 19.18
C ASN A 73 -1.04 11.62 19.33
N GLU A 74 -0.67 12.27 18.21
CA GLU A 74 -0.05 13.60 18.20
C GLU A 74 -1.09 14.73 18.08
N VAL A 75 -2.38 14.41 17.97
CA VAL A 75 -3.47 15.40 17.85
C VAL A 75 -4.17 15.58 19.19
N GLU A 76 -4.11 16.80 19.75
CA GLU A 76 -4.54 17.09 21.13
C GLU A 76 -6.01 16.76 21.47
N TRP A 77 -6.90 16.74 20.48
CA TRP A 77 -8.33 16.50 20.69
C TRP A 77 -8.77 15.06 20.44
N LEU A 78 -7.84 14.17 20.07
CA LEU A 78 -8.06 12.74 19.94
C LEU A 78 -7.53 12.00 21.16
N ASP A 79 -8.25 10.96 21.59
CA ASP A 79 -7.81 10.04 22.64
C ASP A 79 -7.42 8.70 22.02
N VAL A 80 -6.12 8.39 22.09
CA VAL A 80 -5.54 7.16 21.55
C VAL A 80 -4.83 6.40 22.68
N PRO A 81 -5.38 5.27 23.14
CA PRO A 81 -4.69 4.45 24.13
C PRO A 81 -3.37 3.89 23.58
N ASP A 82 -2.25 4.11 24.28
CA ASP A 82 -0.91 3.63 23.88
C ASP A 82 -0.90 2.13 23.56
N VAL A 83 -1.65 1.34 24.35
CA VAL A 83 -1.79 -0.11 24.18
C VAL A 83 -2.30 -0.51 22.80
N ALA A 84 -3.11 0.32 22.15
CA ALA A 84 -3.61 0.03 20.80
C ALA A 84 -2.46 0.04 19.79
N ILE A 85 -1.59 1.04 19.86
CA ILE A 85 -0.41 1.16 19.01
C ILE A 85 0.57 0.02 19.33
N GLU A 86 0.85 -0.23 20.61
CA GLU A 86 1.79 -1.28 21.04
C GLU A 86 1.37 -2.67 20.55
N ARG A 87 0.08 -3.01 20.67
CA ARG A 87 -0.45 -4.30 20.18
C ARG A 87 -0.39 -4.40 18.66
N GLY A 88 -0.74 -3.32 17.95
CA GLY A 88 -0.63 -3.29 16.48
C GLY A 88 0.81 -3.45 16.00
N GLU A 89 1.78 -2.79 16.65
CA GLU A 89 3.19 -2.99 16.33
C GLU A 89 3.65 -4.42 16.60
N GLN A 90 3.29 -4.99 17.76
CA GLN A 90 3.63 -6.37 18.09
C GLN A 90 3.07 -7.37 17.07
N ALA A 91 1.81 -7.22 16.69
CA ALA A 91 1.16 -8.06 15.69
C ALA A 91 1.82 -7.90 14.30
N LEU A 92 2.12 -6.67 13.89
CA LEU A 92 2.82 -6.41 12.63
C LEU A 92 4.18 -7.10 12.59
N ARG A 93 4.99 -6.99 13.65
CA ARG A 93 6.30 -7.67 13.73
C ARG A 93 6.20 -9.19 13.77
N ALA A 94 5.09 -9.73 14.30
CA ALA A 94 4.85 -11.17 14.31
C ALA A 94 4.52 -11.73 12.91
N LEU A 95 3.93 -10.91 12.03
CA LEU A 95 3.61 -11.30 10.65
C LEU A 95 4.78 -11.12 9.69
N LEU A 96 5.51 -10.01 9.82
CA LEU A 96 6.54 -9.65 8.85
C LEU A 96 7.67 -10.71 8.74
N PRO A 97 8.17 -10.97 7.52
CA PRO A 97 7.92 -10.25 6.27
C PRO A 97 6.74 -10.79 5.44
N ARG A 98 5.85 -11.60 6.03
CA ARG A 98 4.67 -12.12 5.33
C ARG A 98 3.54 -11.09 5.35
N GLU A 99 2.67 -11.17 4.36
CA GLU A 99 1.42 -10.39 4.36
C GLU A 99 0.38 -11.03 5.27
N SER A 100 0.24 -12.35 5.19
CA SER A 100 -0.71 -13.09 6.01
C SER A 100 -0.24 -14.53 6.20
N VAL A 101 -1.06 -15.34 6.89
CA VAL A 101 -0.79 -16.77 7.07
C VAL A 101 -0.62 -17.49 5.74
N THR A 102 -1.45 -17.18 4.72
CA THR A 102 -1.36 -17.81 3.40
C THR A 102 -0.39 -17.09 2.45
N LYS A 103 -0.15 -15.79 2.63
CA LYS A 103 0.63 -14.98 1.69
C LYS A 103 2.05 -14.71 2.21
N PHE A 104 3.02 -15.49 1.73
CA PHE A 104 4.45 -15.32 2.08
C PHE A 104 5.02 -13.97 1.61
N CYS A 105 4.59 -13.49 0.46
CA CYS A 105 5.03 -12.23 -0.15
C CYS A 105 3.85 -11.66 -0.94
N ASP A 106 3.59 -10.37 -0.77
CA ASP A 106 2.49 -9.66 -1.40
C ASP A 106 2.95 -8.24 -1.78
N LEU A 107 2.43 -7.71 -2.88
CA LEU A 107 2.58 -6.33 -3.33
C LEU A 107 2.03 -5.34 -2.28
N ALA A 108 0.98 -5.72 -1.55
CA ALA A 108 0.37 -4.95 -0.47
C ALA A 108 1.38 -4.52 0.61
N LEU A 109 2.43 -5.30 0.85
CA LEU A 109 3.49 -4.99 1.81
C LEU A 109 4.24 -3.69 1.47
N LEU A 110 4.20 -3.22 0.21
CA LEU A 110 4.78 -1.93 -0.16
C LEU A 110 4.09 -0.74 0.54
N THR A 111 2.83 -0.88 0.94
CA THR A 111 2.08 0.13 1.72
C THR A 111 2.78 0.48 3.04
N LEU A 112 3.39 -0.54 3.68
CA LEU A 112 4.09 -0.42 4.97
C LEU A 112 5.36 0.42 4.88
N ILE A 113 5.92 0.54 3.68
CA ILE A 113 7.09 1.38 3.39
C ILE A 113 6.60 2.77 2.93
N TYR A 114 5.72 2.80 1.93
CA TYR A 114 5.08 4.02 1.44
C TYR A 114 3.59 3.77 1.18
N PRO A 115 2.66 4.57 1.72
CA PRO A 115 2.89 5.84 2.41
C PRO A 115 3.04 5.71 3.94
N PHE A 116 2.85 4.53 4.52
CA PHE A 116 2.69 4.40 5.97
C PHE A 116 3.99 4.55 6.77
N ALA A 117 5.14 4.18 6.18
CA ALA A 117 6.45 4.30 6.81
C ALA A 117 6.52 3.68 8.22
N VAL A 118 5.95 2.47 8.39
CA VAL A 118 5.86 1.73 9.67
C VAL A 118 6.86 0.58 9.77
N THR A 119 7.80 0.48 8.83
CA THR A 119 8.82 -0.58 8.77
C THR A 119 10.18 -0.08 9.27
N THR A 120 10.94 -0.99 9.87
CA THR A 120 12.38 -0.81 10.10
C THR A 120 13.15 -0.92 8.78
N GLU A 121 14.43 -0.51 8.78
CA GLU A 121 15.28 -0.60 7.60
C GLU A 121 15.52 -2.06 7.18
N GLU A 122 15.65 -2.97 8.15
CA GLU A 122 15.80 -4.41 7.90
C GLU A 122 14.55 -5.01 7.26
N GLU A 123 13.36 -4.70 7.79
CA GLU A 123 12.09 -5.16 7.22
C GLU A 123 11.86 -4.59 5.83
N THR A 124 12.15 -3.30 5.63
CA THR A 124 12.05 -2.64 4.33
C THR A 124 12.90 -3.36 3.29
N LYS A 125 14.16 -3.69 3.62
CA LYS A 125 15.05 -4.44 2.72
C LYS A 125 14.51 -5.82 2.38
N GLU A 126 13.99 -6.55 3.37
CA GLU A 126 13.49 -7.91 3.14
C GLU A 126 12.19 -7.91 2.32
N ILE A 127 11.27 -6.97 2.59
CA ILE A 127 10.05 -6.77 1.78
C ILE A 127 10.42 -6.43 0.34
N LEU A 128 11.29 -5.44 0.11
CA LEU A 128 11.69 -5.04 -1.24
C LEU A 128 12.36 -6.20 -1.99
N LYS A 129 13.28 -6.91 -1.33
CA LYS A 129 13.94 -8.09 -1.91
C LYS A 129 12.92 -9.15 -2.32
N ASN A 130 11.94 -9.46 -1.48
CA ASN A 130 10.94 -10.47 -1.77
C ASN A 130 10.01 -10.03 -2.91
N VAL A 131 9.51 -8.79 -2.89
CA VAL A 131 8.66 -8.23 -3.95
C VAL A 131 9.40 -8.20 -5.29
N GLU A 132 10.63 -7.69 -5.32
CA GLU A 132 11.43 -7.61 -6.54
C GLU A 132 11.77 -8.98 -7.12
N TYR A 133 12.11 -9.95 -6.27
CA TYR A 133 12.50 -11.27 -6.72
C TYR A 133 11.30 -12.14 -7.13
N HIS A 134 10.21 -12.10 -6.37
CA HIS A 134 9.08 -13.02 -6.57
C HIS A 134 7.97 -12.44 -7.45
N LEU A 135 7.72 -11.12 -7.37
CA LEU A 135 6.47 -10.54 -7.86
C LEU A 135 6.63 -9.64 -9.08
N VAL A 136 7.80 -9.01 -9.27
CA VAL A 136 8.03 -8.12 -10.43
C VAL A 136 8.00 -8.91 -11.73
N LYS A 137 7.19 -8.43 -12.68
CA LYS A 137 7.04 -8.94 -14.04
C LYS A 137 7.30 -7.82 -15.04
N GLU A 138 7.18 -8.04 -16.34
CA GLU A 138 7.63 -7.08 -17.36
C GLU A 138 6.90 -5.72 -17.27
N ARG A 139 5.58 -5.76 -17.23
CA ARG A 139 4.65 -4.62 -17.29
C ARG A 139 4.07 -4.23 -15.93
N GLY A 140 4.28 -5.03 -14.91
CA GLY A 140 3.74 -4.77 -13.57
C GLY A 140 4.40 -5.58 -12.47
N VAL A 141 3.71 -5.65 -11.34
CA VAL A 141 4.04 -6.51 -10.20
C VAL A 141 2.78 -7.33 -9.92
N ILE A 142 2.88 -8.64 -9.80
CA ILE A 142 1.71 -9.46 -9.43
C ILE A 142 1.36 -9.19 -7.96
N ARG A 143 0.09 -9.33 -7.57
CA ARG A 143 -0.34 -9.11 -6.18
C ARG A 143 0.38 -10.07 -5.23
N TYR A 144 0.21 -11.36 -5.47
CA TYR A 144 0.88 -12.44 -4.75
C TYR A 144 0.90 -13.70 -5.63
N LYS A 145 1.61 -14.74 -5.21
CA LYS A 145 1.70 -16.01 -5.98
C LYS A 145 0.38 -16.78 -5.95
N LEU A 146 0.03 -17.38 -7.08
CA LEU A 146 -1.21 -18.15 -7.29
C LEU A 146 -2.49 -17.30 -7.26
N ASP A 147 -2.35 -15.99 -7.42
CA ASP A 147 -3.47 -15.09 -7.62
C ASP A 147 -4.26 -15.50 -8.89
N ARG A 148 -5.58 -15.63 -8.73
CA ARG A 148 -6.50 -16.06 -9.79
C ARG A 148 -7.19 -14.90 -10.49
N TYR A 149 -7.11 -13.69 -9.94
CA TYR A 149 -7.75 -12.51 -10.50
C TYR A 149 -7.09 -12.13 -11.83
N TYR A 150 -7.87 -12.20 -12.92
CA TYR A 150 -7.39 -12.11 -14.32
C TYR A 150 -6.20 -13.02 -14.66
N ASN A 151 -6.08 -14.17 -13.98
CA ASN A 151 -5.07 -15.15 -14.34
C ASN A 151 -5.34 -15.67 -15.76
N ASN A 152 -4.31 -15.66 -16.60
CA ASN A 152 -4.46 -15.96 -18.02
C ASN A 152 -4.30 -17.47 -18.34
N ASN A 153 -3.85 -18.27 -17.38
CA ASN A 153 -3.74 -19.71 -17.52
C ASN A 153 -5.08 -20.39 -17.25
N ILE A 154 -5.42 -21.40 -18.05
CA ILE A 154 -6.68 -22.15 -17.98
C ILE A 154 -6.84 -22.87 -16.64
N ASP A 155 -5.73 -23.30 -16.02
CA ASP A 155 -5.74 -23.93 -14.69
C ASP A 155 -5.84 -22.93 -13.52
N GLY A 156 -5.67 -21.63 -13.79
CA GLY A 156 -5.67 -20.56 -12.80
C GLY A 156 -4.37 -20.41 -11.99
N PHE A 157 -3.24 -20.89 -12.50
CA PHE A 157 -1.93 -20.82 -11.83
C PHE A 157 -0.81 -20.27 -12.75
N SER A 158 0.23 -19.67 -12.16
CA SER A 158 1.49 -19.22 -12.82
C SER A 158 1.42 -18.04 -13.80
N GLU A 159 0.25 -17.75 -14.37
CA GLU A 159 0.03 -16.59 -15.25
C GLU A 159 -0.79 -15.50 -14.54
N GLU A 160 -0.35 -15.13 -13.34
CA GLU A 160 -0.98 -14.05 -12.58
C GLU A 160 -0.87 -12.71 -13.33
N ALA A 161 -1.90 -11.87 -13.19
CA ALA A 161 -1.95 -10.57 -13.83
C ALA A 161 -0.89 -9.60 -13.27
N GLU A 162 -0.35 -8.76 -14.15
CA GLU A 162 0.73 -7.83 -13.82
C GLU A 162 0.15 -6.44 -13.51
N TRP A 163 0.09 -6.06 -12.24
CA TRP A 163 -0.50 -4.79 -11.82
C TRP A 163 0.46 -3.64 -12.09
N CYS A 164 0.04 -2.68 -12.92
CA CYS A 164 0.94 -1.66 -13.50
C CYS A 164 1.50 -0.73 -12.42
N PHE A 165 0.66 -0.38 -11.43
CA PHE A 165 1.03 0.57 -10.39
C PHE A 165 2.13 0.06 -9.47
N GLY A 166 2.36 -1.26 -9.38
CA GLY A 166 3.43 -1.82 -8.55
C GLY A 166 4.82 -1.32 -8.98
N LEU A 167 5.04 -1.09 -10.27
CA LEU A 167 6.28 -0.50 -10.79
C LEU A 167 6.40 0.98 -10.36
N ALA A 168 5.30 1.73 -10.41
CA ALA A 168 5.27 3.11 -9.93
C ALA A 168 5.57 3.18 -8.42
N TRP A 169 5.03 2.23 -7.66
CA TRP A 169 5.26 2.11 -6.22
C TRP A 169 6.74 1.89 -5.88
N LEU A 170 7.40 0.97 -6.57
CA LEU A 170 8.83 0.74 -6.42
C LEU A 170 9.64 1.99 -6.78
N ALA A 171 9.26 2.71 -7.85
CA ALA A 171 9.91 3.97 -8.20
C ALA A 171 9.81 5.03 -7.09
N ILE A 172 8.63 5.16 -6.47
CA ILE A 172 8.40 6.08 -5.34
C ILE A 172 9.27 5.69 -4.15
N ILE A 173 9.25 4.43 -3.74
CA ILE A 173 10.00 3.95 -2.57
C ILE A 173 11.51 4.17 -2.78
N TYR A 174 12.04 3.85 -3.96
CA TYR A 174 13.45 4.08 -4.24
C TYR A 174 13.81 5.56 -4.32
N ALA A 175 12.88 6.42 -4.76
CA ALA A 175 13.08 7.87 -4.74
C ALA A 175 13.13 8.42 -3.30
N GLU A 176 12.20 8.04 -2.42
CA GLU A 176 12.21 8.41 -1.00
C GLU A 176 13.51 7.97 -0.30
N ARG A 177 14.05 6.81 -0.70
CA ARG A 177 15.32 6.27 -0.18
C ARG A 177 16.57 6.87 -0.82
N GLY A 178 16.43 7.78 -1.79
CA GLY A 178 17.56 8.41 -2.49
C GLY A 178 18.32 7.51 -3.48
N ASP A 179 17.81 6.31 -3.78
CA ASP A 179 18.38 5.41 -4.77
C ASP A 179 17.95 5.85 -6.17
N LYS A 180 18.71 6.79 -6.74
CA LYS A 180 18.41 7.37 -8.06
C LYS A 180 18.36 6.29 -9.14
N GLU A 181 19.29 5.34 -9.13
CA GLU A 181 19.39 4.34 -10.20
C GLU A 181 18.14 3.45 -10.26
N LYS A 182 17.72 2.90 -9.12
CA LYS A 182 16.50 2.09 -9.05
C LYS A 182 15.23 2.91 -9.27
N ALA A 183 15.16 4.13 -8.74
CA ALA A 183 14.01 5.00 -8.94
C ALA A 183 13.77 5.29 -10.43
N TYR A 184 14.82 5.67 -11.17
CA TYR A 184 14.72 5.86 -12.62
C TYR A 184 14.47 4.55 -13.39
N TYR A 185 15.06 3.44 -12.93
CA TYR A 185 14.83 2.14 -13.54
C TYR A 185 13.33 1.78 -13.51
N TYR A 186 12.70 1.83 -12.34
CA TYR A 186 11.28 1.51 -12.22
C TYR A 186 10.38 2.54 -12.90
N LEU A 187 10.67 3.84 -12.81
CA LEU A 187 9.89 4.87 -13.52
C LEU A 187 9.89 4.66 -15.05
N ARG A 188 11.02 4.28 -15.64
CA ARG A 188 11.09 3.95 -17.08
C ARG A 188 10.22 2.75 -17.42
N ARG A 189 10.06 1.79 -16.51
CA ARG A 189 9.21 0.62 -16.72
C ARG A 189 7.73 0.96 -16.55
N THR A 190 7.38 1.78 -15.56
CA THR A 190 6.04 2.36 -15.42
C THR A 190 5.61 3.07 -16.71
N ARG A 191 6.49 3.90 -17.29
CA ARG A 191 6.25 4.58 -18.58
C ARG A 191 5.94 3.62 -19.74
N LYS A 192 6.52 2.42 -19.75
CA LYS A 192 6.26 1.40 -20.77
C LYS A 192 4.94 0.66 -20.58
N ALA A 193 4.38 0.69 -19.37
CA ALA A 193 3.07 0.12 -19.05
C ALA A 193 1.92 1.10 -19.38
N VAL A 194 2.21 2.37 -19.65
CA VAL A 194 1.21 3.33 -20.13
C VAL A 194 0.79 2.96 -21.55
N THR A 195 -0.52 2.96 -21.81
CA THR A 195 -1.08 2.65 -23.13
C THR A 195 -0.70 3.74 -24.17
N PRO A 196 -0.80 3.44 -25.48
CA PRO A 196 -0.53 4.45 -26.52
C PRO A 196 -1.41 5.70 -26.45
N ASP A 197 -2.63 5.59 -25.91
CA ASP A 197 -3.54 6.71 -25.67
C ASP A 197 -3.34 7.41 -24.32
N GLY A 198 -2.29 7.04 -23.57
CA GLY A 198 -1.84 7.75 -22.37
C GLY A 198 -2.53 7.34 -21.06
N LYS A 199 -3.21 6.18 -21.03
CA LYS A 199 -3.86 5.66 -19.83
C LYS A 199 -2.95 4.70 -19.08
N VAL A 200 -3.06 4.66 -17.76
CA VAL A 200 -2.41 3.67 -16.89
C VAL A 200 -3.44 2.59 -16.53
N PRO A 201 -3.28 1.36 -17.06
CA PRO A 201 -4.18 0.25 -16.74
C PRO A 201 -4.10 -0.17 -15.27
N GLU A 202 -5.13 -0.83 -14.78
CA GLU A 202 -5.04 -1.66 -13.57
C GLU A 202 -3.93 -2.70 -13.73
N LEU A 203 -4.04 -3.52 -14.77
CA LEU A 203 -3.16 -4.66 -15.01
C LEU A 203 -3.06 -5.05 -16.49
N TYR A 204 -2.02 -5.82 -16.81
CA TYR A 204 -1.89 -6.58 -18.05
C TYR A 204 -2.07 -8.07 -17.80
N PHE A 205 -2.70 -8.78 -18.75
CA PHE A 205 -2.70 -10.24 -18.74
C PHE A 205 -1.27 -10.75 -18.95
N SER A 206 -0.88 -11.76 -18.16
CA SER A 206 0.46 -12.35 -18.19
C SER A 206 0.86 -12.75 -19.61
N ASN A 207 2.11 -12.47 -20.00
CA ASN A 207 2.67 -12.79 -21.32
C ASN A 207 1.92 -12.16 -22.51
N THR A 208 1.20 -11.04 -22.32
CA THR A 208 0.51 -10.33 -23.39
C THR A 208 0.71 -8.81 -23.33
N ASP A 209 0.39 -8.13 -24.43
CA ASP A 209 0.27 -6.66 -24.50
C ASP A 209 -1.17 -6.18 -24.27
N LYS A 210 -2.05 -7.04 -23.75
CA LYS A 210 -3.46 -6.73 -23.56
C LYS A 210 -3.69 -6.27 -22.11
N PRO A 211 -4.11 -5.02 -21.85
CA PRO A 211 -4.63 -4.62 -20.56
C PRO A 211 -6.05 -5.16 -20.35
N ASN A 212 -6.52 -5.17 -19.10
CA ASN A 212 -7.94 -5.44 -18.85
C ASN A 212 -8.81 -4.19 -19.10
N GLU A 213 -10.11 -4.33 -18.89
CA GLU A 213 -11.13 -3.30 -19.10
C GLU A 213 -10.99 -2.09 -18.16
N ASN A 214 -10.33 -2.25 -17.01
CA ASN A 214 -10.10 -1.20 -16.02
C ASN A 214 -8.92 -0.32 -16.44
N THR A 215 -9.08 0.35 -17.59
CA THR A 215 -8.06 1.19 -18.22
C THR A 215 -8.66 2.55 -18.63
N PRO A 216 -8.39 3.65 -17.89
CA PRO A 216 -7.43 3.73 -16.78
C PRO A 216 -8.00 3.26 -15.44
N LEU A 217 -7.11 2.92 -14.50
CA LEU A 217 -7.44 2.78 -13.08
C LEU A 217 -6.98 4.02 -12.32
N GLY A 218 -7.87 4.65 -11.54
CA GLY A 218 -7.57 5.88 -10.78
C GLY A 218 -6.35 5.74 -9.86
N TRP A 219 -6.23 4.61 -9.14
CA TRP A 219 -5.07 4.36 -8.28
C TRP A 219 -3.76 4.27 -9.07
N ALA A 220 -3.78 3.61 -10.23
CA ALA A 220 -2.59 3.46 -11.06
C ALA A 220 -2.13 4.80 -11.65
N GLU A 221 -3.07 5.63 -12.09
CA GLU A 221 -2.82 7.01 -12.52
C GLU A 221 -2.23 7.84 -11.38
N SER A 222 -2.83 7.81 -10.19
CA SER A 222 -2.32 8.55 -9.02
C SER A 222 -0.90 8.14 -8.66
N MET A 223 -0.61 6.84 -8.60
CA MET A 223 0.72 6.33 -8.29
C MET A 223 1.75 6.74 -9.36
N TYR A 224 1.36 6.75 -10.64
CA TYR A 224 2.26 7.20 -11.70
C TYR A 224 2.59 8.70 -11.59
N VAL A 225 1.61 9.55 -11.29
CA VAL A 225 1.83 10.99 -11.07
C VAL A 225 2.76 11.23 -9.88
N VAL A 226 2.54 10.53 -8.76
CA VAL A 226 3.42 10.62 -7.57
C VAL A 226 4.84 10.17 -7.91
N ALA A 227 4.99 9.06 -8.64
CA ALA A 227 6.31 8.57 -9.08
C ALA A 227 7.04 9.60 -9.95
N LEU A 228 6.36 10.23 -10.91
CA LEU A 228 6.94 11.29 -11.73
C LEU A 228 7.46 12.46 -10.88
N GLN A 229 6.67 12.90 -9.90
CA GLN A 229 7.03 14.01 -9.03
C GLN A 229 8.22 13.65 -8.12
N LYS A 230 8.16 12.51 -7.41
CA LYS A 230 9.21 12.08 -6.48
C LYS A 230 10.54 11.84 -7.17
N VAL A 231 10.54 11.23 -8.36
CA VAL A 231 11.77 11.02 -9.13
C VAL A 231 12.32 12.34 -9.68
N LYS A 232 11.46 13.27 -10.11
CA LYS A 232 11.90 14.61 -10.53
C LYS A 232 12.57 15.38 -9.38
N GLU A 233 12.09 15.25 -8.16
CA GLU A 233 12.69 15.89 -6.98
C GLU A 233 14.12 15.39 -6.69
N LEU A 234 14.48 14.18 -7.12
CA LEU A 234 15.86 13.68 -7.02
C LEU A 234 16.86 14.41 -7.92
N GLU A 235 16.40 15.11 -8.96
CA GLU A 235 17.27 15.91 -9.84
C GLU A 235 17.73 17.20 -9.14
N ASN A 236 16.94 17.67 -8.17
CA ASN A 236 17.18 18.92 -7.45
C ASN A 236 17.94 18.71 -6.12
N LYS A 237 18.25 17.45 -5.76
CA LYS A 237 19.04 17.05 -4.58
C LYS A 237 20.41 16.53 -5.01
#